data_AF-A0A2S5CZN5-F1
#
_entry.id   AF-A0A2S5CZN5-F1
#
_cell.length_a   1.000
_cell.length_b   1.000
_cell.length_c   1.000
_cell.angle_alpha   90.00
_cell.angle_beta   90.00
_cell.angle_gamma   90.00
#
_symmetry.space_group_name_H-M   'P 1'
#
loop_
_entity.id
_entity.type
_entity.pdbx_description
1 polymer ?
#
loop_
_entity_poly.entity_id
_entity_poly.type
_entity_poly.pdbx_seq_one_letter_code
_entity_poly.pdbx_strand_id
1 'polypeptide(L)'
;MSYGAILKALRVRANLTQQELADKLHRSRSCISKFEKETKTIDMPTFMQWIQITDGQVAAAAMMFGMDALSIINQLLPFIGGGFIWWM
;
A
#
# COMPACT_ATOMS: atom_id res chain seq x y z
N MET A 1 11.51 6.28 1.87
CA MET A 1 11.00 5.01 2.46
C MET A 1 9.59 5.19 3.07
N SER A 2 8.84 6.20 2.64
CA SER A 2 7.64 6.70 3.33
C SER A 2 6.36 6.28 2.61
N TYR A 3 6.32 6.32 1.27
CA TYR A 3 5.12 6.06 0.48
C TYR A 3 4.97 4.56 0.16
N GLY A 4 6.07 3.85 -0.09
CA GLY A 4 6.05 2.40 -0.36
C GLY A 4 5.55 1.61 0.86
N ALA A 5 5.88 2.07 2.06
CA ALA A 5 5.37 1.53 3.32
C ALA A 5 3.85 1.75 3.47
N ILE A 6 3.34 2.93 3.09
CA ILE A 6 1.90 3.20 3.06
C ILE A 6 1.19 2.28 2.06
N LEU A 7 1.75 2.11 0.85
CA LEU A 7 1.18 1.19 -0.15
C LEU A 7 1.06 -0.24 0.39
N LYS A 8 2.10 -0.73 1.06
CA LYS A 8 2.07 -2.04 1.75
C LYS A 8 1.01 -2.07 2.84
N ALA A 9 0.94 -1.05 3.70
CA ALA A 9 -0.04 -0.97 4.78
C ALA A 9 -1.47 -1.01 4.25
N LEU A 10 -1.76 -0.28 3.17
CA LEU A 10 -3.06 -0.29 2.51
C LEU A 10 -3.43 -1.67 1.96
N ARG A 11 -2.49 -2.35 1.29
CA ARG A 11 -2.70 -3.70 0.76
C ARG A 11 -2.98 -4.71 1.88
N VAL A 12 -2.16 -4.66 2.93
CA VAL A 12 -2.27 -5.56 4.09
C VAL A 12 -3.59 -5.34 4.82
N ARG A 13 -3.99 -4.08 5.03
CA ARG A 13 -5.28 -3.73 5.63
C ARG A 13 -6.46 -4.24 4.79
N ALA A 14 -6.33 -4.21 3.47
CA ALA A 14 -7.29 -4.81 2.55
C ALA A 14 -7.25 -6.35 2.51
N ASN A 15 -6.39 -6.98 3.32
CA ASN A 15 -6.19 -8.43 3.39
C ASN A 15 -5.85 -9.05 2.02
N LEU A 16 -5.01 -8.37 1.24
CA LEU A 16 -4.55 -8.85 -0.06
C LEU A 16 -3.09 -9.27 0.03
N THR A 17 -2.72 -10.38 -0.60
CA THR A 17 -1.33 -10.71 -0.92
C THR A 17 -0.81 -9.80 -2.05
N GLN A 18 0.51 -9.75 -2.20
CA GLN A 18 1.09 -9.02 -3.35
C GLN A 18 0.67 -9.61 -4.71
N GLN A 19 0.34 -10.91 -4.79
CA GLN A 19 -0.12 -11.54 -6.02
C GLN A 19 -1.57 -11.13 -6.35
N GLU A 20 -2.47 -11.19 -5.39
CA GLU A 20 -3.88 -10.82 -5.61
C GLU A 20 -4.03 -9.35 -6.01
N LEU A 21 -3.22 -8.46 -5.43
CA LEU A 21 -3.21 -7.06 -5.84
C LEU A 21 -2.62 -6.89 -7.25
N ALA A 22 -1.58 -7.67 -7.60
CA ALA A 22 -1.02 -7.69 -8.94
C ALA A 22 -2.07 -8.10 -9.98
N ASP A 23 -2.86 -9.13 -9.69
CA ASP A 23 -3.91 -9.62 -10.58
C ASP A 23 -4.98 -8.55 -10.82
N LYS A 24 -5.39 -7.85 -9.75
CA LYS A 24 -6.37 -6.74 -9.83
C LYS A 24 -5.84 -5.52 -10.60
N LEU A 25 -4.54 -5.26 -10.54
CA LEU A 25 -3.89 -4.15 -11.24
C LEU A 25 -3.38 -4.52 -12.63
N HIS A 26 -3.53 -5.78 -13.06
CA HIS A 26 -2.92 -6.32 -14.27
C HIS A 26 -1.41 -6.05 -14.35
N ARG A 27 -0.70 -6.27 -13.22
CA ARG A 27 0.76 -6.11 -13.09
C ARG A 27 1.38 -7.41 -12.58
N SER A 28 2.70 -7.53 -12.68
CA SER A 28 3.41 -8.63 -12.03
C SER A 28 3.49 -8.41 -10.51
N ARG A 29 3.50 -9.48 -9.72
CA ARG A 29 3.80 -9.45 -8.27
C ARG A 29 5.14 -8.77 -7.97
N SER A 30 6.13 -8.94 -8.86
CA SER A 30 7.42 -8.24 -8.74
C SER A 30 7.27 -6.72 -8.89
N CYS A 31 6.31 -6.23 -9.69
CA CYS A 31 6.01 -4.81 -9.82
C CYS A 31 5.44 -4.26 -8.50
N ILE A 32 4.49 -4.98 -7.88
CA ILE A 32 3.93 -4.65 -6.56
C ILE A 32 5.05 -4.56 -5.52
N SER A 33 5.91 -5.57 -5.43
CA SER A 33 7.05 -5.53 -4.50
C SER A 33 8.01 -4.36 -4.77
N LYS A 34 8.20 -3.94 -6.03
CA LYS A 34 9.09 -2.82 -6.35
C LYS A 34 8.48 -1.49 -5.94
N PHE A 35 7.16 -1.33 -6.09
CA PHE A 35 6.42 -0.16 -5.60
C PHE A 35 6.46 -0.07 -4.07
N GLU A 36 6.20 -1.17 -3.36
CA GLU A 36 6.25 -1.19 -1.88
C GLU A 36 7.65 -0.94 -1.31
N LYS A 37 8.71 -1.31 -2.06
CA LYS A 37 10.10 -1.04 -1.69
C LYS A 37 10.64 0.29 -2.20
N GLU A 38 9.81 1.07 -2.91
CA GLU A 38 10.19 2.33 -3.56
C GLU A 38 11.36 2.21 -4.57
N THR A 39 11.62 1.00 -5.07
CA THR A 39 12.64 0.72 -6.10
C THR A 39 12.12 0.97 -7.53
N LYS A 40 10.82 1.28 -7.65
CA LYS A 40 10.16 1.72 -8.88
C LYS A 40 9.10 2.74 -8.52
N THR A 41 9.06 3.86 -9.24
CA THR A 41 8.00 4.86 -9.10
C THR A 41 6.68 4.34 -9.67
N ILE A 42 5.60 4.53 -8.94
CA ILE A 42 4.24 4.23 -9.39
C ILE A 42 3.70 5.40 -10.22
N ASP A 43 3.04 5.11 -11.35
CA ASP A 43 2.34 6.14 -12.11
C ASP A 43 0.98 6.49 -11.47
N MET A 44 0.48 7.69 -11.73
CA MET A 44 -0.76 8.18 -11.12
C MET A 44 -1.97 7.29 -11.42
N PRO A 45 -2.19 6.77 -12.66
CA PRO A 45 -3.29 5.85 -12.93
C PRO A 45 -3.23 4.57 -12.08
N THR A 46 -2.05 3.94 -11.99
CA THR A 46 -1.85 2.72 -11.20
C THR A 46 -2.04 3.02 -9.71
N PHE A 47 -1.58 4.19 -9.24
CA PHE A 47 -1.81 4.63 -7.86
C PHE A 47 -3.31 4.79 -7.56
N MET A 48 -4.08 5.45 -8.42
CA MET A 48 -5.52 5.63 -8.21
C MET A 48 -6.26 4.29 -8.16
N GLN A 49 -5.93 3.34 -9.04
CA GLN A 49 -6.51 1.99 -8.98
C GLN A 49 -6.14 1.25 -7.69
N TRP A 50 -4.89 1.37 -7.23
CA TRP A 50 -4.44 0.80 -5.96
C TRP A 50 -5.29 1.33 -4.81
N ILE A 51 -5.50 2.65 -4.76
CA ILE A 51 -6.31 3.31 -3.75
C ILE A 51 -7.77 2.85 -3.78
N GLN A 52 -8.35 2.66 -4.97
CA GLN A 52 -9.72 2.12 -5.11
C GLN A 52 -9.82 0.67 -4.62
N ILE A 53 -8.87 -0.19 -5.01
CA ILE A 53 -8.87 -1.61 -4.63
C ILE A 53 -8.69 -1.78 -3.11
N THR A 54 -7.89 -0.92 -2.49
CA THR A 54 -7.52 -1.03 -1.06
C THR A 54 -8.35 -0.13 -0.15
N ASP A 55 -9.34 0.59 -0.70
CA ASP A 55 -10.15 1.59 0.01
C ASP A 55 -9.29 2.65 0.76
N GLY A 56 -8.23 3.12 0.09
CA GLY A 56 -7.16 3.93 0.69
C GLY A 56 -7.31 5.45 0.55
N GLN A 57 -8.50 5.96 0.26
CA GLN A 57 -8.74 7.36 -0.14
C GLN A 57 -8.32 8.35 0.96
N VAL A 58 -8.53 7.99 2.23
CA VAL A 58 -8.08 8.79 3.39
C VAL A 58 -6.57 8.91 3.41
N ALA A 59 -5.85 7.80 3.21
CA ALA A 59 -4.39 7.79 3.16
C ALA A 59 -3.87 8.56 1.94
N ALA A 60 -4.54 8.45 0.79
CA ALA A 60 -4.21 9.21 -0.42
C ALA A 60 -4.35 10.72 -0.19
N ALA A 61 -5.46 11.17 0.39
CA ALA A 61 -5.65 12.57 0.75
C ALA A 61 -4.57 13.04 1.74
N ALA A 62 -4.32 12.28 2.80
CA ALA A 62 -3.30 12.58 3.79
C ALA A 62 -1.90 12.74 3.15
N MET A 63 -1.52 11.86 2.22
CA MET A 63 -0.29 11.98 1.46
C MET A 63 -0.24 13.25 0.60
N MET A 64 -1.34 13.64 -0.04
CA MET A 64 -1.42 14.86 -0.86
C MET A 64 -1.34 16.15 -0.04
N PHE A 65 -1.86 16.14 1.19
CA PHE A 65 -1.78 17.27 2.13
C PHE A 65 -0.49 17.29 2.97
N GLY A 66 0.45 16.38 2.71
CA GLY A 66 1.77 16.38 3.35
C GLY A 66 1.79 15.84 4.78
N MET A 67 0.81 15.03 5.17
CA MET A 67 0.85 14.33 6.45
C MET A 67 1.99 13.31 6.47
N ASP A 68 2.62 13.11 7.63
CA ASP A 68 3.72 12.16 7.76
C ASP A 68 3.22 10.70 7.65
N ALA A 69 4.04 9.83 7.04
CA ALA A 69 3.63 8.45 6.80
C ALA A 69 3.48 7.61 8.07
N LEU A 70 4.18 7.95 9.16
CA LEU A 70 4.07 7.20 10.39
C LEU A 70 2.68 7.39 11.02
N SER A 71 2.19 8.63 11.03
CA SER A 71 0.83 8.95 11.44
C SER A 71 -0.22 8.21 10.60
N ILE A 72 -0.04 8.18 9.27
CA ILE A 72 -0.95 7.45 8.37
C ILE A 72 -0.91 5.95 8.65
N ILE A 73 0.28 5.33 8.73
CA ILE A 73 0.43 3.89 8.94
C ILE A 73 -0.19 3.45 10.28
N ASN A 74 0.02 4.22 11.36
CA ASN A 74 -0.55 3.92 12.68
C ASN A 74 -2.09 3.95 12.68
N GLN A 75 -2.72 4.77 11.83
CA GLN A 75 -4.18 4.77 11.66
C GLN A 75 -4.67 3.58 10.83
N LEU A 76 -3.86 3.11 9.87
CA LEU A 76 -4.24 2.04 8.94
C LEU A 76 -4.04 0.63 9.51
N LEU A 77 -3.02 0.43 10.34
CA LEU A 77 -2.66 -0.88 10.90
C LEU A 77 -2.84 -0.86 12.42
N PRO A 78 -4.03 -1.24 12.95
CA PRO A 78 -4.13 -1.52 14.38
C PRO A 78 -3.15 -2.63 14.76
N PHE A 79 -2.48 -2.49 15.91
CA PHE A 79 -1.47 -3.45 16.41
C PHE A 79 -2.08 -4.86 16.60
N ILE A 80 -2.08 -5.69 15.56
CA ILE A 80 -2.52 -7.08 15.62
C ILE A 80 -1.30 -7.98 15.37
N GLY A 81 -0.71 -8.51 16.44
CA GLY A 81 -0.05 -9.83 16.44
C GLY A 81 1.07 -10.13 15.43
N GLY A 82 2.02 -9.20 15.24
CA GLY A 82 3.46 -9.35 14.92
C GLY A 82 4.07 -10.38 13.95
N GLY A 83 3.50 -11.56 13.67
CA GLY A 83 4.22 -12.65 12.98
C GLY A 83 3.74 -12.96 11.56
N PHE A 84 2.43 -13.11 11.38
CA PHE A 84 1.87 -13.69 10.15
C PHE A 84 1.59 -12.64 9.06
N ILE A 85 1.24 -11.42 9.47
CA ILE A 85 0.84 -10.33 8.58
C ILE A 85 2.04 -9.71 7.84
N TRP A 86 3.24 -9.75 8.44
CA TRP A 86 4.45 -9.15 7.86
C TRP A 86 4.99 -9.90 6.63
N TRP A 87 4.63 -11.18 6.50
CA TRP A 87 5.10 -12.11 5.46
C TRP A 87 4.21 -12.15 4.21
N MET A 88 3.00 -11.57 4.28
CA MET A 88 2.08 -11.43 3.14
C MET A 88 2.34 -10.16 2.34
#